data_AF-A0A9Q1KA75-F1
#
_entry.id   AF-A0A9Q1KA75-F1
#
_cell.length_a   1.000
_cell.length_b   1.000
_cell.length_c   1.000
_cell.angle_alpha   90.00
_cell.angle_beta   90.00
_cell.angle_gamma   90.00
#
_symmetry.space_group_name_H-M   'P 1'
#
loop_
_entity.id
_entity.type
_entity.pdbx_description
1 polymer ?
#
loop_
_entity_poly.entity_id
_entity_poly.type
_entity_poly.pdbx_seq_one_letter_code
_entity_poly.pdbx_strand_id
1 'polypeptide(L)'
;MFIPMEVKLERGKASFQPSKWKKHCMYRVPWCLRGRGNDNDFRPRLVSIGPYHYADPQLHDMQFHKERMLDCILKRTGKDISEFYDAIKDLEHEARACYEDLPETSFPSEDFMNMLVLDGCFMLEFLVGCYEKSHYSELGYEKEDPIFSKLYMCYGILMDMILIENQIPLFILNQIYEVQSGYPHNDKVTDLMFEAFNPFWVIGRVPKSENGEKRILSTFRLDINGRNMPRSCLEAFWQNLMYDCTVSDEWIKRIPGRGNQDSMQVRLERRMAFAERDFGRRPAMESMRAQGNEGNEEAERKKRIGDEPMIIMDLKQHVIRSVIALKEAGVIFKHKNTPPFWDVKFDLKSGVLEIPQIMIAEWSKSMFLNLMAFELRHIEEENQKILSYILFMDSLVNFAADVDELRACGAIVSTGMNDKEIADVFNHLGRNPVIIPFSHQDLIKQIYKYCSKRIHRWRANLMHNYFHNPWAIISVIAAALTEN
;
A
#
# COMPACT_ATOMS: atom_id res chain seq x y z
N MET A 1 27.94 0.81 -33.45
CA MET A 1 28.96 -0.27 -33.46
C MET A 1 28.22 -1.60 -33.38
N PHE A 2 28.38 -2.48 -34.37
CA PHE A 2 27.69 -3.77 -34.41
C PHE A 2 28.43 -4.75 -33.50
N ILE A 3 27.78 -5.28 -32.47
CA ILE A 3 28.34 -6.31 -31.59
C ILE A 3 27.88 -7.68 -32.12
N PRO A 4 28.81 -8.57 -32.51
CA PRO A 4 28.48 -9.92 -32.98
C PRO A 4 27.64 -10.72 -31.97
N MET A 5 26.77 -11.61 -32.45
CA MET A 5 25.86 -12.37 -31.58
C MET A 5 26.62 -13.31 -30.63
N GLU A 6 27.78 -13.80 -31.05
CA GLU A 6 28.66 -14.67 -30.29
C GLU A 6 29.17 -13.94 -29.03
N VAL A 7 29.59 -12.67 -29.19
CA VAL A 7 30.00 -11.81 -28.08
C VAL A 7 28.82 -11.50 -27.15
N LYS A 8 27.61 -11.32 -27.69
CA LYS A 8 26.40 -11.13 -26.88
C LYS A 8 26.04 -12.40 -26.09
N LEU A 9 26.20 -13.57 -26.70
CA LEU A 9 25.96 -14.87 -26.07
C LEU A 9 26.97 -15.17 -24.97
N GLU A 10 28.26 -14.87 -25.19
CA GLU A 10 29.29 -15.00 -24.15
C GLU A 10 29.04 -14.07 -22.98
N ARG A 11 28.65 -12.80 -23.24
CA ARG A 11 28.21 -11.87 -22.18
C ARG A 11 27.00 -12.41 -21.43
N GLY A 12 25.99 -12.91 -22.14
CA GLY A 12 24.78 -13.50 -21.55
C GLY A 12 25.08 -14.70 -20.66
N LYS A 13 25.98 -15.60 -21.10
CA LYS A 13 26.44 -16.75 -20.32
C LYS A 13 27.24 -16.33 -19.09
N ALA A 14 28.12 -15.33 -19.20
CA ALA A 14 28.87 -14.79 -18.07
C ALA A 14 27.97 -14.10 -17.03
N SER A 15 26.87 -13.48 -17.47
CA SER A 15 25.84 -12.90 -16.58
C SER A 15 24.87 -13.91 -15.98
N PHE A 16 24.83 -15.15 -16.47
CA PHE A 16 23.90 -16.16 -16.00
C PHE A 16 24.41 -16.78 -14.69
N GLN A 17 24.00 -16.20 -13.57
CA GLN A 17 24.27 -16.70 -12.22
C GLN A 17 22.96 -16.89 -11.45
N PRO A 18 22.29 -18.05 -11.60
CA PRO A 18 21.02 -18.33 -10.92
C PRO A 18 21.09 -18.23 -9.39
N SER A 19 22.26 -18.47 -8.80
CA SER A 19 22.52 -18.32 -7.37
C SER A 19 22.49 -16.86 -6.90
N LYS A 20 22.80 -15.89 -7.78
CA LYS A 20 22.75 -14.45 -7.48
C LYS A 20 21.31 -13.95 -7.39
N TRP A 21 20.44 -14.40 -8.30
CA TRP A 21 19.02 -14.01 -8.31
C TRP A 21 18.22 -14.54 -7.11
N LYS A 22 18.64 -15.68 -6.54
CA LYS A 22 18.03 -16.21 -5.30
C LYS A 22 18.34 -15.37 -4.05
N LYS A 23 19.32 -14.46 -4.10
CA LYS A 23 19.70 -13.60 -2.97
C LYS A 23 18.99 -12.25 -2.95
N HIS A 24 18.38 -11.83 -4.06
CA HIS A 24 17.73 -10.53 -4.13
C HIS A 24 16.48 -10.51 -3.24
N CYS A 25 16.36 -9.48 -2.41
CA CYS A 25 15.13 -9.14 -1.68
C CYS A 25 14.80 -7.64 -1.75
N MET A 26 15.71 -6.82 -2.30
CA MET A 26 15.53 -5.38 -2.53
C MET A 26 15.49 -5.11 -4.03
N TYR A 27 14.29 -5.05 -4.58
CA TYR A 27 14.06 -5.01 -6.01
C TYR A 27 13.91 -3.59 -6.56
N ARG A 28 14.20 -3.43 -7.84
CA ARG A 28 13.80 -2.24 -8.61
C ARG A 28 12.33 -2.37 -9.02
N VAL A 29 11.66 -1.23 -9.13
CA VAL A 29 10.27 -1.16 -9.59
C VAL A 29 10.18 -1.70 -11.02
N PRO A 30 9.29 -2.68 -11.30
CA PRO A 30 9.05 -3.18 -12.65
C PRO A 30 8.70 -2.05 -13.63
N TRP A 31 9.28 -2.11 -14.83
CA TRP A 31 9.07 -1.07 -15.85
C TRP A 31 7.58 -0.86 -16.19
N CYS A 32 6.78 -1.93 -16.13
CA CYS A 32 5.35 -1.90 -16.42
C CYS A 32 4.53 -1.06 -15.42
N LEU A 33 5.04 -0.85 -14.20
CA LEU A 33 4.38 -0.03 -13.17
C LEU A 33 4.85 1.44 -13.16
N ARG A 34 6.00 1.76 -13.77
CA ARG A 34 6.54 3.14 -13.86
C ARG A 34 5.78 4.06 -14.85
N GLY A 35 4.58 3.63 -15.28
CA GLY A 35 3.62 4.32 -16.16
C GLY A 35 4.15 5.55 -16.91
N ARG A 36 4.59 5.37 -18.17
CA ARG A 36 4.99 6.44 -19.12
C ARG A 36 5.78 7.63 -18.52
N GLY A 37 6.57 7.41 -17.46
CA GLY A 37 7.52 8.40 -16.93
C GLY A 37 7.10 9.17 -15.67
N ASN A 38 6.04 8.79 -14.94
CA ASN A 38 5.76 9.37 -13.62
C ASN A 38 6.28 8.47 -12.49
N ASP A 39 7.47 8.81 -11.97
CA ASP A 39 8.16 8.03 -10.94
C ASP A 39 7.86 8.47 -9.49
N ASN A 40 7.01 9.49 -9.33
CA ASN A 40 6.76 10.13 -8.04
C ASN A 40 6.09 9.19 -7.02
N ASP A 41 5.43 8.12 -7.48
CA ASP A 41 4.78 7.15 -6.60
C ASP A 41 5.77 6.15 -5.96
N PHE A 42 7.02 6.10 -6.44
CA PHE A 42 8.07 5.20 -5.94
C PHE A 42 9.23 5.95 -5.26
N ARG A 43 9.27 7.27 -5.37
CA ARG A 43 10.32 8.11 -4.78
C ARG A 43 9.95 8.53 -3.34
N PRO A 44 10.87 8.39 -2.37
CA PRO A 44 10.66 8.88 -1.01
C PRO A 44 10.47 10.40 -0.98
N ARG A 45 9.70 10.87 0.00
CA ARG A 45 9.31 12.29 0.14
C ARG A 45 10.06 13.01 1.27
N LEU A 46 10.43 12.30 2.32
CA LEU A 46 11.07 12.82 3.53
C LEU A 46 12.44 12.19 3.75
N VAL A 47 12.57 10.88 3.61
CA VAL A 47 13.77 10.14 4.01
C VAL A 47 14.20 9.11 2.98
N SER A 48 15.41 9.29 2.46
CA SER A 48 16.10 8.22 1.75
C SER A 48 16.54 7.15 2.75
N ILE A 49 16.34 5.89 2.44
CA ILE A 49 16.76 4.72 3.20
C ILE A 49 17.34 3.73 2.20
N GLY A 50 18.60 3.36 2.39
CA GLY A 50 19.25 2.44 1.47
C GLY A 50 19.88 3.15 0.25
N PRO A 51 20.36 2.36 -0.72
CA PRO A 51 21.26 2.83 -1.77
C PRO A 51 20.59 3.54 -2.94
N TYR A 52 19.33 3.24 -3.28
CA TYR A 52 18.75 3.71 -4.55
C TYR A 52 18.40 5.20 -4.57
N HIS A 53 18.16 5.81 -3.40
CA HIS A 53 17.92 7.24 -3.24
C HIS A 53 19.04 7.95 -2.46
N TYR A 54 20.17 7.26 -2.27
CA TYR A 54 21.30 7.79 -1.52
C TYR A 54 21.79 9.11 -2.12
N ALA A 55 22.06 10.08 -1.25
CA ALA A 55 22.51 11.42 -1.60
C ALA A 55 21.56 12.23 -2.52
N ASP A 56 20.26 11.89 -2.57
CA ASP A 56 19.26 12.73 -3.26
C ASP A 56 19.21 14.13 -2.62
N PRO A 57 19.53 15.21 -3.37
CA PRO A 57 19.54 16.57 -2.83
C PRO A 57 18.19 17.04 -2.28
N GLN A 58 17.08 16.45 -2.74
CA GLN A 58 15.74 16.79 -2.28
C GLN A 58 15.43 16.23 -0.89
N LEU A 59 16.23 15.29 -0.39
CA LEU A 59 16.02 14.57 0.87
C LEU A 59 17.11 14.91 1.91
N HIS A 60 17.91 15.95 1.65
CA HIS A 60 19.05 16.31 2.48
C HIS A 60 18.65 16.73 3.90
N ASP A 61 17.49 17.38 4.08
CA ASP A 61 17.00 17.86 5.38
C ASP A 61 16.94 16.74 6.43
N MET A 62 16.61 15.51 6.02
CA MET A 62 16.52 14.38 6.95
C MET A 62 17.88 13.83 7.35
N GLN A 63 18.94 14.05 6.58
CA GLN A 63 20.28 13.54 6.92
C GLN A 63 20.78 14.10 8.25
N PHE A 64 20.52 15.39 8.50
CA PHE A 64 20.79 16.01 9.80
C PHE A 64 20.10 15.27 10.95
N HIS A 65 18.84 14.84 10.77
CA HIS A 65 18.11 14.12 11.80
C HIS A 65 18.62 12.68 12.01
N LYS A 66 19.12 12.02 10.96
CA LYS A 66 19.79 10.72 11.11
C LYS A 66 21.07 10.82 11.92
N GLU A 67 21.92 11.81 11.60
CA GLU A 67 23.17 12.05 12.33
C GLU A 67 22.90 12.42 13.78
N ARG A 68 21.91 13.28 14.02
CA ARG A 68 21.44 13.64 15.37
C ARG A 68 20.97 12.41 16.16
N MET A 69 20.18 11.54 15.54
CA MET A 69 19.70 10.31 16.20
C MET A 69 20.84 9.34 16.49
N LEU A 70 21.80 9.21 15.57
CA LEU A 70 23.01 8.42 15.81
C LEU A 70 23.80 8.94 17.01
N ASP A 71 24.03 10.25 17.11
CA ASP A 71 24.69 10.87 18.27
C ASP A 71 23.93 10.62 19.58
N CYS A 72 22.59 10.70 19.57
CA CYS A 72 21.76 10.32 20.71
C CYS A 72 21.94 8.85 21.11
N ILE A 73 21.95 7.93 20.14
CA ILE A 73 22.19 6.49 20.38
C ILE A 73 23.56 6.27 21.01
N LEU A 74 24.63 6.85 20.44
CA LEU A 74 26.00 6.66 20.93
C LEU A 74 26.16 7.18 22.37
N LYS A 75 25.62 8.37 22.67
CA LYS A 75 25.61 8.93 24.03
C LYS A 75 24.83 8.08 25.02
N ARG A 76 23.66 7.57 24.60
CA ARG A 76 22.76 6.79 25.47
C ARG A 76 23.29 5.39 25.75
N THR A 77 23.93 4.75 24.78
CA THR A 77 24.43 3.38 24.90
C THR A 77 25.89 3.31 25.38
N GLY A 78 26.65 4.41 25.26
CA GLY A 78 28.08 4.45 25.54
C GLY A 78 28.94 3.69 24.52
N LYS A 79 28.35 3.33 23.37
CA LYS A 79 29.00 2.60 22.28
C LYS A 79 29.84 3.52 21.40
N ASP A 80 30.92 2.98 20.84
CA ASP A 80 31.67 3.67 19.79
C ASP A 80 31.11 3.35 18.42
N ILE A 81 31.23 4.29 17.47
CA ILE A 81 30.75 4.08 16.11
C ILE A 81 31.48 2.91 15.41
N SER A 82 32.73 2.64 15.77
CA SER A 82 33.50 1.50 15.25
C SER A 82 32.85 0.16 15.56
N GLU A 83 32.15 0.01 16.69
CA GLU A 83 31.44 -1.22 17.04
C GLU A 83 30.32 -1.54 16.03
N PHE A 84 29.66 -0.51 15.51
CA PHE A 84 28.65 -0.66 14.46
C PHE A 84 29.28 -1.00 13.11
N TYR A 85 30.38 -0.34 12.76
CA TYR A 85 31.10 -0.64 11.53
C TYR A 85 31.64 -2.07 11.50
N ASP A 86 32.29 -2.51 12.57
CA ASP A 86 32.84 -3.86 12.68
C ASP A 86 31.73 -4.92 12.56
N ALA A 87 30.55 -4.65 13.15
CA ALA A 87 29.40 -5.53 13.04
C ALA A 87 28.83 -5.66 11.62
N ILE A 88 28.88 -4.59 10.82
CA ILE A 88 28.39 -4.59 9.43
C ILE A 88 29.43 -5.06 8.42
N LYS A 89 30.72 -4.93 8.75
CA LYS A 89 31.84 -5.23 7.84
C LYS A 89 31.78 -6.64 7.25
N ASP A 90 31.53 -7.64 8.08
CA ASP A 90 31.46 -9.05 7.63
C ASP A 90 30.16 -9.36 6.86
N LEU A 91 29.16 -8.49 6.97
CA LEU A 91 27.85 -8.62 6.33
C LEU A 91 27.71 -7.81 5.03
N GLU A 92 28.68 -6.95 4.71
CA GLU A 92 28.59 -5.98 3.60
C GLU A 92 28.27 -6.65 2.25
N HIS A 93 29.01 -7.70 1.89
CA HIS A 93 28.84 -8.38 0.62
C HIS A 93 27.50 -9.11 0.54
N GLU A 94 27.01 -9.65 1.66
CA GLU A 94 25.67 -10.26 1.73
C GLU A 94 24.57 -9.20 1.60
N ALA A 95 24.71 -8.07 2.31
CA ALA A 95 23.78 -6.94 2.24
C ALA A 95 23.71 -6.38 0.83
N ARG A 96 24.84 -6.21 0.16
CA ARG A 96 24.92 -5.75 -1.23
C ARG A 96 24.26 -6.75 -2.18
N ALA A 97 24.46 -8.04 -1.95
CA ALA A 97 23.84 -9.10 -2.75
C ALA A 97 22.30 -9.16 -2.61
N CYS A 98 21.70 -8.48 -1.64
CA CYS A 98 20.25 -8.33 -1.54
C CYS A 98 19.65 -7.36 -2.57
N TYR A 99 20.45 -6.43 -3.10
CA TYR A 99 20.00 -5.38 -4.01
C TYR A 99 20.10 -5.79 -5.49
N GLU A 100 19.02 -5.58 -6.22
CA GLU A 100 19.01 -5.65 -7.68
C GLU A 100 19.80 -4.47 -8.28
N ASP A 101 20.69 -4.76 -9.23
CA ASP A 101 21.44 -3.75 -9.98
C ASP A 101 22.32 -2.79 -9.15
N LEU A 102 22.93 -3.27 -8.05
CA LEU A 102 23.87 -2.50 -7.23
C LEU A 102 25.32 -3.04 -7.28
N PRO A 103 26.08 -2.79 -8.37
CA PRO A 103 27.48 -3.21 -8.43
C PRO A 103 28.38 -2.42 -7.46
N GLU A 104 29.46 -3.02 -6.98
CA GLU A 104 30.46 -2.36 -6.11
C GLU A 104 31.04 -1.08 -6.76
N THR A 105 31.18 -1.07 -8.09
CA THR A 105 31.71 0.07 -8.83
C THR A 105 30.83 1.31 -8.78
N SER A 106 29.52 1.17 -8.54
CA SER A 106 28.60 2.31 -8.47
C SER A 106 28.45 2.86 -7.05
N PHE A 107 28.78 2.07 -6.03
CA PHE A 107 28.63 2.50 -4.64
C PHE A 107 29.75 1.89 -3.77
N PRO A 108 30.83 2.64 -3.49
CA PRO A 108 31.99 2.15 -2.74
C PRO A 108 31.61 1.52 -1.40
N SER A 109 32.38 0.52 -0.95
CA SER A 109 32.07 -0.24 0.27
C SER A 109 32.03 0.65 1.52
N GLU A 110 32.92 1.63 1.64
CA GLU A 110 32.93 2.56 2.76
C GLU A 110 31.63 3.37 2.82
N ASP A 111 31.26 4.04 1.73
CA ASP A 111 30.01 4.83 1.67
C ASP A 111 28.76 3.96 1.87
N PHE A 112 28.77 2.74 1.35
CA PHE A 112 27.67 1.79 1.52
C PHE A 112 27.53 1.32 2.98
N MET A 113 28.63 1.00 3.66
CA MET A 113 28.60 0.67 5.09
C MET A 113 28.17 1.87 5.92
N ASN A 114 28.70 3.07 5.64
CA ASN A 114 28.30 4.31 6.31
C ASN A 114 26.80 4.54 6.18
N MET A 115 26.25 4.34 4.98
CA MET A 115 24.81 4.41 4.72
C MET A 115 24.03 3.36 5.52
N LEU A 116 24.43 2.08 5.50
CA LEU A 116 23.73 1.02 6.21
C LEU A 116 23.67 1.27 7.73
N VAL A 117 24.78 1.71 8.32
CA VAL A 117 24.86 2.03 9.76
C VAL A 117 23.97 3.23 10.08
N LEU A 118 24.11 4.33 9.35
CA LEU A 118 23.37 5.56 9.62
C LEU A 118 21.85 5.37 9.44
N ASP A 119 21.45 4.82 8.30
CA ASP A 119 20.04 4.60 7.96
C ASP A 119 19.43 3.52 8.85
N GLY A 120 20.17 2.44 9.16
CA GLY A 120 19.69 1.39 10.06
C GLY A 120 19.51 1.86 11.50
N CYS A 121 20.45 2.66 12.03
CA CYS A 121 20.31 3.31 13.33
C CYS A 121 19.10 4.26 13.36
N PHE A 122 18.92 5.08 12.32
CA PHE A 122 17.75 5.94 12.20
C PHE A 122 16.45 5.15 12.19
N MET A 123 16.36 4.08 11.39
CA MET A 123 15.16 3.24 11.32
C MET A 123 14.80 2.64 12.67
N LEU A 124 15.79 2.07 13.38
CA LEU A 124 15.58 1.47 14.69
C LEU A 124 15.19 2.49 15.76
N GLU A 125 15.91 3.62 15.85
CA GLU A 125 15.62 4.69 16.81
C GLU A 125 14.20 5.25 16.57
N PHE A 126 13.82 5.43 15.30
CA PHE A 126 12.49 5.88 14.93
C PHE A 126 11.42 4.85 15.30
N LEU A 127 11.59 3.57 14.94
CA LEU A 127 10.65 2.49 15.26
C LEU A 127 10.47 2.32 16.78
N VAL A 128 11.56 2.39 17.56
CA VAL A 128 11.51 2.36 19.02
C VAL A 128 10.83 3.62 19.58
N GLY A 129 11.15 4.80 19.04
CA GLY A 129 10.56 6.06 19.51
C GLY A 129 9.06 6.22 19.18
N CYS A 130 8.57 5.52 18.16
CA CYS A 130 7.15 5.43 17.80
C CYS A 130 6.39 4.33 18.56
N TYR A 131 7.09 3.44 19.28
CA TYR A 131 6.50 2.35 20.04
C TYR A 131 5.96 2.82 21.41
N GLU A 132 4.68 2.54 21.69
CA GLU A 132 3.92 2.92 22.90
C GLU A 132 3.87 4.43 23.25
N LYS A 133 2.88 4.84 24.04
CA LYS A 133 2.42 6.25 24.18
C LYS A 133 3.41 7.26 24.77
N SER A 134 4.65 6.88 25.10
CA SER A 134 5.59 7.80 25.79
C SER A 134 7.11 7.48 25.69
N HIS A 135 7.60 6.66 24.75
CA HIS A 135 9.02 6.26 24.76
C HIS A 135 10.01 7.20 24.08
N TYR A 136 9.66 8.07 23.12
CA TYR A 136 10.68 9.02 22.62
C TYR A 136 11.20 9.92 23.75
N SER A 137 10.39 10.20 24.77
CA SER A 137 10.86 10.86 26.00
C SER A 137 11.80 10.00 26.84
N GLU A 138 11.63 8.67 26.82
CA GLU A 138 12.56 7.73 27.47
C GLU A 138 13.86 7.54 26.69
N LEU A 139 13.82 7.69 25.37
CA LEU A 139 15.01 7.84 24.54
C LEU A 139 15.72 9.19 24.76
N GLY A 140 15.11 10.11 25.51
CA GLY A 140 15.67 11.41 25.85
C GLY A 140 15.28 12.56 24.92
N TYR A 141 14.32 12.36 24.00
CA TYR A 141 13.84 13.42 23.11
C TYR A 141 12.77 14.30 23.79
N GLU A 142 12.81 15.59 23.50
CA GLU A 142 11.85 16.58 24.00
C GLU A 142 10.45 16.37 23.40
N LYS A 143 9.42 16.87 24.09
CA LYS A 143 8.01 16.77 23.64
C LYS A 143 7.75 17.51 22.33
N GLU A 144 8.57 18.50 22.03
CA GLU A 144 8.52 19.34 20.84
C GLU A 144 9.43 18.84 19.72
N ASP A 145 10.08 17.66 19.87
CA ASP A 145 11.01 17.13 18.89
C ASP A 145 10.38 17.09 17.48
N PRO A 146 11.06 17.61 16.43
CA PRO A 146 10.47 17.74 15.11
C PRO A 146 10.06 16.40 14.47
N ILE A 147 10.72 15.29 14.80
CA ILE A 147 10.42 13.97 14.25
C ILE A 147 9.27 13.32 15.02
N PHE A 148 9.34 13.29 16.35
CA PHE A 148 8.39 12.54 17.17
C PHE A 148 7.13 13.33 17.57
N SER A 149 7.20 14.66 17.66
CA SER A 149 6.05 15.49 18.08
C SER A 149 5.01 15.70 16.98
N LYS A 150 5.41 15.53 15.71
CA LYS A 150 4.60 15.84 14.54
C LYS A 150 4.07 14.56 13.90
N LEU A 151 2.76 14.36 14.01
CA LEU A 151 2.09 13.18 13.46
C LEU A 151 2.39 12.98 11.97
N TYR A 152 2.38 14.04 11.17
CA TYR A 152 2.65 13.93 9.74
C TYR A 152 4.10 13.50 9.42
N MET A 153 5.08 13.87 10.26
CA MET A 153 6.48 13.44 10.08
C MET A 153 6.57 11.94 10.31
N CYS A 154 5.97 11.47 11.41
CA CYS A 154 5.90 10.05 11.73
C CYS A 154 5.24 9.25 10.59
N TYR A 155 4.08 9.69 10.09
CA TYR A 155 3.38 9.01 9.00
C TYR A 155 4.19 9.06 7.69
N GLY A 156 4.79 10.21 7.35
CA GLY A 156 5.58 10.34 6.13
C GLY A 156 6.83 9.46 6.14
N ILE A 157 7.52 9.36 7.29
CA ILE A 157 8.68 8.47 7.46
C ILE A 157 8.25 7.00 7.29
N LEU A 158 7.14 6.60 7.91
CA LEU A 158 6.62 5.23 7.76
C LEU A 158 6.20 4.91 6.31
N MET A 159 5.66 5.89 5.58
CA MET A 159 5.33 5.74 4.15
C MET A 159 6.58 5.57 3.30
N ASP A 160 7.63 6.34 3.57
CA ASP A 160 8.92 6.17 2.89
C ASP A 160 9.58 4.83 3.24
N MET A 161 9.43 4.34 4.47
CA MET A 161 9.95 3.04 4.91
C MET A 161 9.28 1.83 4.23
N ILE A 162 8.16 1.99 3.52
CA ILE A 162 7.51 0.90 2.78
C ILE A 162 7.64 1.04 1.25
N LEU A 163 8.44 1.98 0.75
CA LEU A 163 8.70 2.07 -0.69
C LEU A 163 9.70 1.00 -1.12
N ILE A 164 9.42 0.33 -2.25
CA ILE A 164 10.21 -0.82 -2.72
C ILE A 164 11.67 -0.46 -3.01
N GLU A 165 11.93 0.78 -3.46
CA GLU A 165 13.29 1.30 -3.71
C GLU A 165 13.89 2.05 -2.50
N ASN A 166 13.31 1.93 -1.31
CA ASN A 166 13.74 2.66 -0.11
C ASN A 166 13.84 1.73 1.12
N GLN A 167 14.61 0.65 1.00
CA GLN A 167 14.65 -0.45 1.97
C GLN A 167 16.09 -0.76 2.42
N ILE A 168 16.22 -1.35 3.62
CA ILE A 168 17.43 -2.02 4.13
C ILE A 168 17.08 -3.45 4.56
N PRO A 169 17.96 -4.45 4.36
CA PRO A 169 17.69 -5.82 4.78
C PRO A 169 17.47 -5.96 6.28
N LEU A 170 16.46 -6.72 6.70
CA LEU A 170 16.13 -6.93 8.11
C LEU A 170 17.34 -7.43 8.91
N PHE A 171 18.14 -8.34 8.35
CA PHE A 171 19.28 -8.90 9.09
C PHE A 171 20.34 -7.83 9.44
N ILE A 172 20.46 -6.77 8.65
CA ILE A 172 21.31 -5.61 8.97
C ILE A 172 20.73 -4.84 10.15
N LEU A 173 19.40 -4.65 10.17
CA LEU A 173 18.72 -4.01 11.31
C LEU A 173 18.82 -4.86 12.58
N ASN A 174 18.73 -6.19 12.47
CA ASN A 174 18.97 -7.09 13.60
C ASN A 174 20.40 -6.90 14.12
N GLN A 175 21.41 -6.94 13.24
CA GLN A 175 22.80 -6.76 13.64
C GLN A 175 23.04 -5.43 14.36
N ILE A 176 22.50 -4.32 13.83
CA ILE A 176 22.62 -3.01 14.47
C ILE A 176 21.91 -3.00 15.83
N TYR A 177 20.71 -3.59 15.92
CA TYR A 177 19.97 -3.66 17.17
C TYR A 177 20.69 -4.47 18.25
N GLU A 178 21.38 -5.55 17.88
CA GLU A 178 22.22 -6.33 18.79
C GLU A 178 23.38 -5.51 19.35
N VAL A 179 24.03 -4.69 18.52
CA VAL A 179 25.08 -3.75 18.99
C VAL A 179 24.51 -2.71 19.96
N GLN A 180 23.34 -2.13 19.66
CA GLN A 180 22.71 -1.13 20.52
C GLN A 180 22.26 -1.69 21.88
N SER A 181 21.69 -2.91 21.88
CA SER A 181 21.08 -3.51 23.07
C SER A 181 22.06 -4.36 23.89
N GLY A 182 23.13 -4.85 23.27
CA GLY A 182 24.09 -5.77 23.88
C GLY A 182 23.59 -7.22 24.00
N TYR A 183 22.43 -7.57 23.42
CA TYR A 183 21.84 -8.90 23.49
C TYR A 183 21.31 -9.36 22.11
N PRO A 184 21.44 -10.66 21.77
CA PRO A 184 20.89 -11.20 20.53
C PRO A 184 19.35 -11.26 20.63
N HIS A 185 18.67 -10.29 20.04
CA HIS A 185 17.22 -10.14 20.08
C HIS A 185 16.61 -10.16 18.66
N ASN A 186 16.75 -11.31 17.98
CA ASN A 186 16.32 -11.49 16.59
C ASN A 186 14.84 -11.21 16.30
N ASP A 187 13.94 -11.36 17.28
CA ASP A 187 12.51 -11.16 17.06
C ASP A 187 12.05 -9.73 17.34
N LYS A 188 12.86 -8.92 18.06
CA LYS A 188 12.40 -7.61 18.57
C LYS A 188 12.24 -6.59 17.45
N VAL A 189 13.15 -6.58 16.48
CA VAL A 189 13.05 -5.68 15.31
C VAL A 189 11.82 -6.03 14.49
N THR A 190 11.54 -7.32 14.31
CA THR A 190 10.34 -7.79 13.62
C THR A 190 9.06 -7.39 14.35
N ASP A 191 9.03 -7.54 15.69
CA ASP A 191 7.91 -7.07 16.52
C ASP A 191 7.68 -5.55 16.31
N LEU A 192 8.74 -4.74 16.30
CA LEU A 192 8.68 -3.30 16.04
C LEU A 192 8.13 -2.98 14.64
N MET A 193 8.62 -3.67 13.61
CA MET A 193 8.15 -3.48 12.22
C MET A 193 6.67 -3.83 12.09
N PHE A 194 6.27 -4.98 12.63
CA PHE A 194 4.88 -5.42 12.52
C PHE A 194 3.91 -4.51 13.27
N GLU A 195 4.35 -3.90 14.38
CA GLU A 195 3.55 -2.90 15.07
C GLU A 195 3.43 -1.60 14.25
N ALA A 196 4.54 -1.11 13.72
CA ALA A 196 4.58 0.10 12.91
C ALA A 196 3.73 -0.04 11.63
N PHE A 197 3.86 -1.17 10.93
CA PHE A 197 3.22 -1.44 9.65
C PHE A 197 1.94 -2.27 9.79
N ASN A 198 1.09 -1.90 10.72
CA ASN A 198 -0.18 -2.60 11.00
C ASN A 198 -1.15 -2.55 9.78
N PRO A 199 -2.07 -3.52 9.57
CA PRO A 199 -3.08 -3.42 8.50
C PRO A 199 -4.12 -2.30 8.67
N PHE A 200 -4.25 -1.66 9.85
CA PHE A 200 -5.24 -0.59 10.09
C PHE A 200 -5.05 0.64 9.21
N TRP A 201 -3.85 0.83 8.68
CA TRP A 201 -3.57 1.85 7.67
C TRP A 201 -4.50 1.66 6.47
N VAL A 202 -4.74 0.41 6.07
CA VAL A 202 -5.59 0.05 4.91
C VAL A 202 -7.04 -0.18 5.30
N ILE A 203 -7.32 -0.74 6.48
CA ILE A 203 -8.70 -1.14 6.87
C ILE A 203 -9.47 0.04 7.50
N GLY A 204 -8.78 1.05 8.02
CA GLY A 204 -9.39 2.26 8.59
C GLY A 204 -10.09 2.08 9.94
N ARG A 205 -10.16 0.86 10.48
CA ARG A 205 -10.75 0.56 11.79
C ARG A 205 -10.01 -0.55 12.53
N VAL A 206 -10.02 -0.43 13.86
CA VAL A 206 -9.68 -1.52 14.79
C VAL A 206 -10.92 -2.42 14.98
N PRO A 207 -10.80 -3.76 14.84
CA PRO A 207 -11.89 -4.68 15.13
C PRO A 207 -12.45 -4.44 16.53
N LYS A 208 -13.79 -4.44 16.66
CA LYS A 208 -14.45 -4.43 17.96
C LYS A 208 -14.71 -5.87 18.37
N SER A 209 -14.50 -6.16 19.65
CA SER A 209 -15.05 -7.34 20.31
C SER A 209 -16.56 -7.49 20.12
N GLU A 210 -17.06 -8.72 20.17
CA GLU A 210 -18.49 -9.05 20.36
C GLU A 210 -19.15 -8.28 21.52
N ASN A 211 -18.37 -7.80 22.50
CA ASN A 211 -18.86 -7.08 23.68
C ASN A 211 -18.82 -5.55 23.56
N GLY A 212 -18.41 -5.00 22.41
CA GLY A 212 -18.48 -3.55 22.15
C GLY A 212 -17.46 -2.67 22.88
N GLU A 213 -16.46 -3.25 23.57
CA GLU A 213 -15.38 -2.50 24.21
C GLU A 213 -14.27 -2.11 23.21
N LYS A 214 -13.74 -0.91 23.40
CA LYS A 214 -12.87 -0.15 22.50
C LYS A 214 -11.67 0.35 23.29
N ARG A 215 -10.41 -0.04 22.96
CA ARG A 215 -9.12 0.65 23.25
C ARG A 215 -7.95 -0.06 22.56
N ILE A 216 -6.85 0.67 22.46
CA ILE A 216 -5.79 0.62 21.45
C ILE A 216 -4.44 0.15 22.05
N LEU A 217 -3.80 -0.76 21.31
CA LEU A 217 -2.38 -0.87 20.94
C LEU A 217 -1.32 -0.48 21.98
N SER A 218 -1.23 -1.23 23.06
CA SER A 218 0.06 -1.39 23.70
C SER A 218 0.13 -2.83 24.19
N THR A 219 1.08 -3.57 23.62
CA THR A 219 1.55 -4.88 24.05
C THR A 219 0.64 -6.09 23.69
N PHE A 220 0.86 -6.72 22.53
CA PHE A 220 1.31 -8.13 22.38
C PHE A 220 1.21 -8.65 20.93
N ARG A 221 2.25 -9.41 20.57
CA ARG A 221 2.59 -10.11 19.32
C ARG A 221 1.38 -10.47 18.45
N LEU A 222 1.40 -10.02 17.20
CA LEU A 222 0.77 -10.77 16.11
C LEU A 222 1.14 -12.24 16.28
N ASP A 223 0.21 -13.17 16.09
CA ASP A 223 0.58 -14.58 16.10
C ASP A 223 1.56 -14.82 14.95
N ILE A 224 2.84 -14.82 15.30
CA ILE A 224 3.98 -15.06 14.42
C ILE A 224 4.25 -16.55 14.27
N ASN A 225 3.53 -17.42 15.00
CA ASN A 225 3.72 -18.85 14.90
C ASN A 225 3.42 -19.31 13.47
N GLY A 226 4.46 -19.73 12.75
CA GLY A 226 4.37 -20.18 11.36
C GLY A 226 4.54 -19.10 10.30
N ARG A 227 4.78 -17.82 10.67
CA ARG A 227 5.15 -16.78 9.68
C ARG A 227 6.63 -16.82 9.39
N ASN A 228 7.00 -16.65 8.11
CA ASN A 228 8.38 -16.43 7.73
C ASN A 228 8.84 -15.05 8.17
N MET A 229 10.06 -14.94 8.68
CA MET A 229 10.67 -13.66 9.02
C MET A 229 10.70 -12.74 7.78
N PRO A 230 10.17 -11.51 7.84
CA PRO A 230 10.20 -10.61 6.69
C PRO A 230 11.64 -10.20 6.39
N ARG A 231 11.99 -9.94 5.13
CA ARG A 231 13.35 -9.48 4.77
C ARG A 231 13.48 -7.96 4.74
N SER A 232 12.37 -7.22 4.82
CA SER A 232 12.31 -5.76 4.75
C SER A 232 11.04 -5.21 5.40
N CYS A 233 10.97 -3.88 5.58
CA CYS A 233 9.78 -3.19 6.07
C CYS A 233 8.57 -3.37 5.14
N LEU A 234 8.78 -3.29 3.82
CA LEU A 234 7.72 -3.52 2.83
C LEU A 234 7.20 -4.97 2.89
N GLU A 235 8.09 -5.96 3.09
CA GLU A 235 7.65 -7.35 3.27
C GLU A 235 6.88 -7.53 4.57
N ALA A 236 7.32 -6.91 5.67
CA ALA A 236 6.60 -6.93 6.94
C ALA A 236 5.19 -6.34 6.80
N PHE A 237 5.07 -5.21 6.10
CA PHE A 237 3.78 -4.59 5.80
C PHE A 237 2.89 -5.48 4.94
N TRP A 238 3.44 -6.05 3.86
CA TRP A 238 2.73 -6.98 2.99
C TRP A 238 2.20 -8.19 3.76
N GLN A 239 3.04 -8.83 4.60
CA GLN A 239 2.61 -9.96 5.43
C GLN A 239 1.46 -9.57 6.37
N ASN A 240 1.53 -8.40 7.00
CA ASN A 240 0.47 -7.88 7.85
C ASN A 240 -0.88 -7.70 7.15
N LEU A 241 -0.87 -7.52 5.82
CA LEU A 241 -2.08 -7.46 5.01
C LEU A 241 -2.59 -8.84 4.56
N MET A 242 -1.74 -9.87 4.56
CA MET A 242 -2.08 -11.22 4.09
C MET A 242 -2.67 -12.13 5.16
N TYR A 243 -2.16 -12.05 6.39
CA TYR A 243 -2.56 -12.96 7.47
C TYR A 243 -3.81 -12.47 8.20
N ASP A 244 -4.68 -13.40 8.58
CA ASP A 244 -5.88 -13.12 9.36
C ASP A 244 -5.48 -12.60 10.74
N CYS A 245 -5.57 -11.30 10.95
CA CYS A 245 -5.34 -10.69 12.26
C CYS A 245 -6.54 -11.01 13.16
N THR A 246 -6.64 -12.25 13.65
CA THR A 246 -7.61 -12.61 14.67
C THR A 246 -7.19 -11.99 16.00
N VAL A 247 -8.03 -11.11 16.50
CA VAL A 247 -7.88 -10.47 17.81
C VAL A 247 -8.44 -11.42 18.88
N SER A 248 -7.69 -11.80 19.91
CA SER A 248 -8.17 -12.74 20.95
C SER A 248 -9.17 -12.12 21.94
N ASP A 249 -10.06 -12.92 22.55
CA ASP A 249 -11.06 -12.42 23.52
C ASP A 249 -10.49 -11.94 24.85
N GLU A 250 -9.29 -12.41 25.22
CA GLU A 250 -8.57 -11.99 26.43
C GLU A 250 -7.97 -10.57 26.27
N TRP A 251 -7.67 -10.19 25.03
CA TRP A 251 -7.16 -8.87 24.60
C TRP A 251 -8.17 -7.74 24.87
N ILE A 252 -9.46 -8.06 24.75
CA ILE A 252 -10.56 -7.09 24.82
C ILE A 252 -10.79 -6.60 26.26
N LYS A 253 -10.52 -7.43 27.27
CA LYS A 253 -10.88 -7.14 28.67
C LYS A 253 -9.92 -6.16 29.37
N ARG A 254 -8.80 -5.76 28.76
CA ARG A 254 -7.69 -5.02 29.43
C ARG A 254 -7.60 -3.52 29.08
N ILE A 255 -8.71 -2.95 28.66
CA ILE A 255 -8.90 -1.65 28.01
C ILE A 255 -9.18 -0.54 29.08
N PRO A 256 -8.36 0.55 29.32
CA PRO A 256 -8.67 1.72 30.22
C PRO A 256 -8.66 3.16 29.58
N GLY A 257 -9.62 4.03 29.94
CA GLY A 257 -9.81 5.46 29.52
C GLY A 257 -10.46 5.82 28.16
N ARG A 258 -11.66 6.43 28.14
CA ARG A 258 -12.42 6.92 26.96
C ARG A 258 -12.28 8.44 26.88
N GLY A 259 -12.11 8.98 25.67
CA GLY A 259 -12.32 10.39 25.37
C GLY A 259 -12.32 10.64 23.87
N ASN A 260 -13.52 10.66 23.26
CA ASN A 260 -13.84 10.97 21.85
C ASN A 260 -13.19 10.11 20.76
N GLN A 261 -13.96 9.16 20.24
CA GLN A 261 -13.63 8.42 19.01
C GLN A 261 -13.91 9.18 17.72
N ASP A 262 -14.58 10.33 17.81
CA ASP A 262 -14.60 11.32 16.72
C ASP A 262 -13.32 12.14 16.68
N SER A 263 -12.23 11.70 17.34
CA SER A 263 -10.98 12.47 17.43
C SER A 263 -9.79 11.80 16.78
N MET A 264 -9.64 10.47 16.66
CA MET A 264 -8.41 9.94 16.04
C MET A 264 -8.46 10.10 14.54
N GLN A 265 -9.55 9.66 13.89
CA GLN A 265 -9.76 9.84 12.47
C GLN A 265 -9.91 11.33 12.11
N VAL A 266 -10.61 12.14 12.91
CA VAL A 266 -10.72 13.60 12.69
C VAL A 266 -9.43 14.36 13.04
N ARG A 267 -8.62 13.92 14.02
CA ARG A 267 -7.29 14.51 14.29
C ARG A 267 -6.30 14.08 13.23
N LEU A 268 -6.38 12.86 12.72
CA LEU A 268 -5.62 12.39 11.56
C LEU A 268 -6.03 13.20 10.34
N GLU A 269 -7.32 13.30 10.01
CA GLU A 269 -7.84 14.12 8.93
C GLU A 269 -7.43 15.60 9.06
N ARG A 270 -7.58 16.23 10.23
CA ARG A 270 -7.18 17.64 10.43
C ARG A 270 -5.66 17.85 10.41
N ARG A 271 -4.86 16.89 10.88
CA ARG A 271 -3.38 16.99 10.91
C ARG A 271 -2.75 16.60 9.58
N MET A 272 -3.31 15.62 8.87
CA MET A 272 -2.97 15.26 7.49
C MET A 272 -3.36 16.41 6.56
N ALA A 273 -4.58 16.96 6.66
CA ALA A 273 -4.99 18.14 5.90
C ALA A 273 -4.20 19.42 6.22
N PHE A 274 -3.55 19.50 7.38
CA PHE A 274 -2.62 20.58 7.71
C PHE A 274 -1.24 20.33 7.06
N ALA A 275 -0.71 19.11 7.13
CA ALA A 275 0.52 18.72 6.45
C ALA A 275 0.43 18.82 4.92
N GLU A 276 -0.73 18.48 4.35
CA GLU A 276 -1.06 18.65 2.94
C GLU A 276 -0.93 20.10 2.46
N ARG A 277 -1.16 21.11 3.32
CA ARG A 277 -0.97 22.54 2.95
C ARG A 277 0.49 22.97 2.95
N ASP A 278 1.31 22.42 3.84
CA ASP A 278 2.73 22.77 3.97
C ASP A 278 3.61 22.02 2.95
N PHE A 279 3.26 20.78 2.60
CA PHE A 279 3.96 20.00 1.56
C PHE A 279 3.34 20.13 0.16
N GLY A 280 2.04 20.42 0.05
CA GLY A 280 1.32 20.59 -1.22
C GLY A 280 1.50 21.96 -1.89
N ARG A 281 2.18 22.92 -1.25
CA ARG A 281 2.60 24.19 -1.86
C ARG A 281 4.12 24.26 -2.03
N ARG A 282 4.67 23.48 -2.95
CA ARG A 282 5.76 23.97 -3.83
C ARG A 282 5.30 23.82 -5.29
N PRO A 283 5.55 24.83 -6.13
CA PRO A 283 4.67 25.14 -7.24
C PRO A 283 4.77 24.12 -8.38
N ALA A 284 3.75 23.29 -8.53
CA ALA A 284 3.26 22.90 -9.85
C ALA A 284 2.33 24.00 -10.42
N MET A 285 2.72 25.27 -10.28
CA MET A 285 2.06 26.40 -10.94
C MET A 285 2.88 26.78 -12.16
N GLU A 286 2.77 25.98 -13.23
CA GLU A 286 3.03 26.49 -14.59
C GLU A 286 2.39 25.68 -15.73
N SER A 287 1.62 24.61 -15.47
CA SER A 287 1.01 23.82 -16.56
C SER A 287 -0.52 23.83 -16.66
N MET A 288 -1.26 24.61 -15.85
CA MET A 288 -2.72 24.66 -15.95
C MET A 288 -3.24 26.05 -16.33
N ARG A 289 -2.96 26.44 -17.58
CA ARG A 289 -3.91 27.21 -18.38
C ARG A 289 -4.27 26.39 -19.62
N ALA A 290 -5.20 25.47 -19.44
CA ALA A 290 -6.01 24.93 -20.52
C ALA A 290 -7.45 24.81 -20.01
N GLN A 291 -8.20 25.90 -20.11
CA GLN A 291 -9.65 25.83 -20.03
C GLN A 291 -10.16 25.17 -21.32
N GLY A 292 -11.00 24.17 -21.13
CA GLY A 292 -11.87 23.60 -22.16
C GLY A 292 -11.33 22.34 -22.81
N ASN A 293 -11.83 21.17 -22.36
CA ASN A 293 -12.09 20.01 -23.23
C ASN A 293 -12.66 18.78 -22.48
N GLU A 294 -13.88 18.89 -21.93
CA GLU A 294 -14.62 17.70 -21.48
C GLU A 294 -14.92 16.71 -22.64
N GLY A 295 -15.04 17.23 -23.88
CA GLY A 295 -15.24 16.39 -25.08
C GLY A 295 -13.99 15.64 -25.56
N ASN A 296 -12.79 16.06 -25.17
CA ASN A 296 -11.54 15.45 -25.63
C ASN A 296 -11.07 14.32 -24.72
N GLU A 297 -11.40 14.37 -23.42
CA GLU A 297 -11.13 13.28 -22.47
C GLU A 297 -11.88 11.99 -22.84
N GLU A 298 -13.12 12.11 -23.33
CA GLU A 298 -13.91 10.96 -23.76
C GLU A 298 -13.45 10.38 -25.11
N ALA A 299 -13.02 11.23 -26.04
CA ALA A 299 -12.45 10.80 -27.32
C ALA A 299 -11.10 10.08 -27.13
N GLU A 300 -10.24 10.59 -26.25
CA GLU A 300 -9.03 9.87 -25.85
C GLU A 300 -9.36 8.57 -25.08
N ARG A 301 -10.42 8.55 -24.25
CA ARG A 301 -10.88 7.34 -23.52
C ARG A 301 -11.31 6.23 -24.48
N LYS A 302 -11.98 6.57 -25.59
CA LYS A 302 -12.34 5.60 -26.65
C LYS A 302 -11.13 5.10 -27.44
N LYS A 303 -10.10 5.93 -27.62
CA LYS A 303 -8.82 5.53 -28.25
C LYS A 303 -7.98 4.62 -27.33
N ARG A 304 -8.08 4.79 -26.00
CA ARG A 304 -7.36 4.04 -24.95
C ARG A 304 -7.77 2.57 -24.80
N ILE A 305 -8.96 2.19 -25.24
CA ILE A 305 -9.46 0.79 -25.16
C ILE A 305 -8.66 -0.17 -26.06
N GLY A 306 -7.98 0.33 -27.10
CA GLY A 306 -7.22 -0.49 -28.04
C GLY A 306 -5.85 -0.98 -27.56
N ASP A 307 -5.31 -0.40 -26.47
CA ASP A 307 -3.93 -0.66 -26.00
C ASP A 307 -3.87 -1.57 -24.75
N GLU A 308 -5.01 -2.04 -24.21
CA GLU A 308 -5.06 -2.90 -23.03
C GLU A 308 -4.76 -4.38 -23.36
N PRO A 309 -4.05 -5.14 -22.49
CA PRO A 309 -3.83 -6.57 -22.70
C PRO A 309 -5.15 -7.35 -22.81
N MET A 310 -5.19 -8.33 -23.71
CA MET A 310 -6.39 -9.10 -24.10
C MET A 310 -7.20 -9.68 -22.92
N ILE A 311 -6.55 -10.01 -21.79
CA ILE A 311 -7.22 -10.57 -20.60
C ILE A 311 -7.89 -9.50 -19.73
N ILE A 312 -7.33 -8.29 -19.64
CA ILE A 312 -7.94 -7.15 -18.93
C ILE A 312 -9.18 -6.67 -19.70
N MET A 313 -9.10 -6.65 -21.04
CA MET A 313 -10.27 -6.39 -21.90
C MET A 313 -11.39 -7.41 -21.66
N ASP A 314 -11.09 -8.70 -21.54
CA ASP A 314 -12.11 -9.74 -21.32
C ASP A 314 -12.81 -9.57 -19.97
N LEU A 315 -12.08 -9.21 -18.91
CA LEU A 315 -12.66 -8.93 -17.58
C LEU A 315 -13.55 -7.69 -17.57
N LYS A 316 -13.09 -6.57 -18.15
CA LYS A 316 -13.81 -5.29 -18.21
C LYS A 316 -14.98 -5.29 -19.20
N GLN A 317 -14.88 -6.00 -20.32
CA GLN A 317 -15.90 -6.00 -21.35
C GLN A 317 -16.93 -7.13 -21.18
N HIS A 318 -16.58 -8.26 -20.57
CA HIS A 318 -17.44 -9.46 -20.63
C HIS A 318 -17.85 -10.04 -19.28
N VAL A 319 -17.23 -9.69 -18.14
CA VAL A 319 -17.45 -10.46 -16.90
C VAL A 319 -17.89 -9.65 -15.67
N ILE A 320 -17.32 -8.47 -15.39
CA ILE A 320 -17.78 -7.58 -14.30
C ILE A 320 -18.09 -6.19 -14.83
N ARG A 321 -19.26 -5.67 -14.45
CA ARG A 321 -19.68 -4.30 -14.76
C ARG A 321 -19.41 -3.40 -13.54
N SER A 322 -19.40 -2.08 -13.75
CA SER A 322 -19.27 -1.11 -12.67
C SER A 322 -20.30 -1.36 -11.54
N VAL A 323 -20.06 -0.80 -10.36
CA VAL A 323 -20.95 -0.95 -9.19
C VAL A 323 -22.41 -0.67 -9.56
N ILE A 324 -22.65 0.42 -10.28
CA ILE A 324 -23.99 0.82 -10.72
C ILE A 324 -24.63 -0.26 -11.60
N ALA A 325 -23.92 -0.74 -12.61
CA ALA A 325 -24.44 -1.73 -13.54
C ALA A 325 -24.70 -3.10 -12.87
N LEU A 326 -23.90 -3.47 -11.86
CA LEU A 326 -24.18 -4.66 -11.04
C LEU A 326 -25.42 -4.46 -10.16
N LYS A 327 -25.60 -3.27 -9.57
CA LYS A 327 -26.78 -2.92 -8.78
C LYS A 327 -28.05 -2.96 -9.64
N GLU A 328 -27.98 -2.50 -10.89
CA GLU A 328 -29.06 -2.61 -11.87
C GLU A 328 -29.41 -4.08 -12.18
N ALA A 329 -28.41 -4.97 -12.25
CA ALA A 329 -28.63 -6.42 -12.38
C ALA A 329 -29.17 -7.09 -11.10
N GLY A 330 -29.23 -6.36 -9.99
CA GLY A 330 -29.75 -6.84 -8.71
C GLY A 330 -28.70 -7.49 -7.81
N VAL A 331 -27.43 -7.15 -7.98
CA VAL A 331 -26.38 -7.42 -6.98
C VAL A 331 -26.55 -6.44 -5.82
N ILE A 332 -26.40 -6.94 -4.59
CA ILE A 332 -26.51 -6.16 -3.37
C ILE A 332 -25.13 -6.03 -2.74
N PHE A 333 -24.65 -4.80 -2.57
CA PHE A 333 -23.36 -4.53 -1.95
C PHE A 333 -23.49 -4.43 -0.44
N LYS A 334 -22.60 -5.11 0.29
CA LYS A 334 -22.45 -5.00 1.73
C LYS A 334 -20.99 -4.89 2.10
N HIS A 335 -20.67 -4.14 3.15
CA HIS A 335 -19.32 -4.16 3.69
C HIS A 335 -19.10 -5.37 4.59
N LYS A 336 -17.84 -5.82 4.64
CA LYS A 336 -17.35 -6.88 5.51
C LYS A 336 -16.35 -6.28 6.50
N ASN A 337 -16.55 -6.53 7.79
CA ASN A 337 -15.71 -5.97 8.85
C ASN A 337 -14.50 -6.86 9.21
N THR A 338 -14.37 -8.04 8.59
CA THR A 338 -13.33 -9.00 8.96
C THR A 338 -12.16 -8.92 7.99
N PRO A 339 -10.90 -8.95 8.49
CA PRO A 339 -9.74 -9.19 7.64
C PRO A 339 -9.82 -10.58 6.96
N PRO A 340 -8.92 -10.84 6.00
CA PRO A 340 -8.02 -9.88 5.35
C PRO A 340 -8.77 -8.94 4.38
N PHE A 341 -8.18 -7.79 4.06
CA PHE A 341 -8.84 -6.72 3.28
C PHE A 341 -9.15 -7.14 1.83
N TRP A 342 -8.52 -8.20 1.33
CA TRP A 342 -8.76 -8.73 -0.01
C TRP A 342 -9.85 -9.81 -0.06
N ASP A 343 -10.37 -10.33 1.07
CA ASP A 343 -11.32 -11.47 1.10
C ASP A 343 -12.76 -11.02 0.77
N VAL A 344 -13.01 -10.85 -0.54
CA VAL A 344 -14.32 -10.54 -1.13
C VAL A 344 -15.15 -11.81 -1.31
N LYS A 345 -16.42 -11.78 -0.88
CA LYS A 345 -17.34 -12.93 -0.95
C LYS A 345 -18.58 -12.60 -1.75
N PHE A 346 -19.08 -13.58 -2.51
CA PHE A 346 -20.33 -13.46 -3.24
C PHE A 346 -21.23 -14.67 -2.97
N ASP A 347 -22.46 -14.41 -2.53
CA ASP A 347 -23.48 -15.44 -2.42
C ASP A 347 -24.31 -15.49 -3.71
N LEU A 348 -24.09 -16.56 -4.50
CA LEU A 348 -24.79 -16.80 -5.76
C LEU A 348 -26.31 -16.93 -5.62
N LYS A 349 -26.83 -17.26 -4.44
CA LYS A 349 -28.27 -17.41 -4.19
C LYS A 349 -28.94 -16.06 -3.92
N SER A 350 -28.39 -15.28 -2.99
CA SER A 350 -28.96 -13.99 -2.60
C SER A 350 -28.50 -12.83 -3.49
N GLY A 351 -27.41 -12.99 -4.25
CA GLY A 351 -26.80 -11.92 -5.03
C GLY A 351 -26.04 -10.90 -4.17
N VAL A 352 -25.73 -11.24 -2.92
CA VAL A 352 -24.99 -10.35 -2.00
C VAL A 352 -23.50 -10.45 -2.29
N LEU A 353 -22.88 -9.30 -2.55
CA LEU A 353 -21.44 -9.11 -2.68
C LEU A 353 -20.91 -8.39 -1.44
N GLU A 354 -20.14 -9.12 -0.64
CA GLU A 354 -19.50 -8.62 0.58
C GLU A 354 -18.06 -8.18 0.28
N ILE A 355 -17.79 -6.89 0.43
CA ILE A 355 -16.48 -6.28 0.16
C ILE A 355 -15.87 -5.83 1.49
N PRO A 356 -14.63 -6.24 1.84
CA PRO A 356 -13.95 -5.72 3.01
C PRO A 356 -13.81 -4.19 2.97
N GLN A 357 -13.95 -3.56 4.14
CA GLN A 357 -13.74 -2.12 4.26
C GLN A 357 -12.29 -1.74 3.92
N ILE A 358 -12.13 -0.69 3.11
CA ILE A 358 -10.85 -0.09 2.78
C ILE A 358 -10.87 1.42 3.01
N MET A 359 -9.78 1.95 3.56
CA MET A 359 -9.49 3.37 3.72
C MET A 359 -8.66 3.84 2.53
N ILE A 360 -9.18 4.84 1.80
CA ILE A 360 -8.48 5.50 0.70
C ILE A 360 -8.10 6.92 1.11
N ALA A 361 -6.81 7.23 0.95
CA ALA A 361 -6.18 8.49 1.25
C ALA A 361 -5.16 8.84 0.15
N GLU A 362 -4.58 10.05 0.19
CA GLU A 362 -3.67 10.53 -0.87
C GLU A 362 -2.45 9.62 -1.10
N TRP A 363 -1.98 8.94 -0.05
CA TRP A 363 -0.85 8.01 -0.10
C TRP A 363 -1.24 6.61 -0.58
N SER A 364 -2.53 6.26 -0.65
CA SER A 364 -2.99 4.90 -0.99
C SER A 364 -2.53 4.47 -2.38
N LYS A 365 -2.48 5.39 -3.35
CA LYS A 365 -1.98 5.08 -4.70
C LYS A 365 -0.52 4.61 -4.67
N SER A 366 0.36 5.40 -4.05
CA SER A 366 1.78 5.07 -3.92
C SER A 366 1.98 3.77 -3.14
N MET A 367 1.28 3.61 -2.00
CA MET A 367 1.31 2.38 -1.22
C MET A 367 0.93 1.15 -2.07
N PHE A 368 -0.21 1.19 -2.76
CA PHE A 368 -0.65 0.04 -3.57
C PHE A 368 0.28 -0.22 -4.75
N LEU A 369 0.84 0.81 -5.40
CA LEU A 369 1.84 0.62 -6.46
C LEU A 369 3.10 -0.08 -5.95
N ASN A 370 3.59 0.26 -4.77
CA ASN A 370 4.77 -0.39 -4.16
C ASN A 370 4.47 -1.83 -3.74
N LEU A 371 3.29 -2.09 -3.18
CA LEU A 371 2.82 -3.44 -2.86
C LEU A 371 2.61 -4.31 -4.11
N MET A 372 2.03 -3.75 -5.17
CA MET A 372 1.90 -4.42 -6.46
C MET A 372 3.29 -4.72 -7.05
N ALA A 373 4.22 -3.76 -7.01
CA ALA A 373 5.59 -3.97 -7.43
C ALA A 373 6.24 -5.11 -6.65
N PHE A 374 6.01 -5.16 -5.34
CA PHE A 374 6.49 -6.23 -4.49
C PHE A 374 5.94 -7.60 -4.92
N GLU A 375 4.62 -7.75 -5.11
CA GLU A 375 4.02 -9.01 -5.57
C GLU A 375 4.53 -9.44 -6.96
N LEU A 376 4.71 -8.49 -7.89
CA LEU A 376 5.26 -8.76 -9.23
C LEU A 376 6.70 -9.30 -9.20
N ARG A 377 7.46 -8.96 -8.16
CA ARG A 377 8.84 -9.45 -7.98
C ARG A 377 8.90 -10.76 -7.19
N HIS A 378 7.81 -11.14 -6.52
CA HIS A 378 7.69 -12.32 -5.66
C HIS A 378 6.59 -13.27 -6.14
N ILE A 379 6.50 -13.48 -7.45
CA ILE A 379 5.47 -14.33 -8.09
C ILE A 379 5.66 -15.80 -7.70
N GLU A 380 5.08 -16.18 -6.58
CA GLU A 380 4.59 -17.53 -6.30
C GLU A 380 3.06 -17.48 -6.43
N GLU A 381 2.41 -18.50 -7.01
CA GLU A 381 0.99 -18.47 -7.42
C GLU A 381 -0.01 -18.11 -6.28
N GLU A 382 0.41 -18.22 -5.03
CA GLU A 382 -0.41 -17.92 -3.84
C GLU A 382 -0.31 -16.44 -3.40
N ASN A 383 0.65 -15.66 -3.91
CA ASN A 383 1.10 -14.36 -3.36
C ASN A 383 0.65 -13.13 -4.17
N GLN A 384 -0.48 -13.21 -4.91
CA GLN A 384 -0.96 -12.13 -5.80
C GLN A 384 -2.30 -11.52 -5.34
N LYS A 385 -2.52 -11.49 -4.03
CA LYS A 385 -3.81 -11.08 -3.45
C LYS A 385 -4.06 -9.59 -3.65
N ILE A 386 -3.03 -8.75 -3.57
CA ILE A 386 -3.16 -7.29 -3.73
C ILE A 386 -3.46 -6.96 -5.18
N LEU A 387 -2.68 -7.48 -6.12
CA LEU A 387 -2.92 -7.32 -7.56
C LEU A 387 -4.32 -7.76 -7.95
N SER A 388 -4.74 -8.94 -7.47
CA SER A 388 -6.07 -9.50 -7.71
C SER A 388 -7.18 -8.62 -7.10
N TYR A 389 -7.00 -8.11 -5.89
CA TYR A 389 -7.96 -7.19 -5.29
C TYR A 389 -8.05 -5.86 -6.04
N ILE A 390 -6.91 -5.27 -6.42
CA ILE A 390 -6.87 -3.99 -7.15
C ILE A 390 -7.54 -4.11 -8.52
N LEU A 391 -7.25 -5.17 -9.27
CA LEU A 391 -7.90 -5.43 -10.56
C LEU A 391 -9.41 -5.69 -10.41
N PHE A 392 -9.82 -6.36 -9.32
CA PHE A 392 -11.23 -6.51 -8.98
C PHE A 392 -11.88 -5.14 -8.70
N MET A 393 -11.26 -4.30 -7.87
CA MET A 393 -11.78 -2.97 -7.52
C MET A 393 -11.81 -2.02 -8.73
N ASP A 394 -10.81 -2.05 -9.60
CA ASP A 394 -10.78 -1.30 -10.87
C ASP A 394 -11.95 -1.70 -11.79
N SER A 395 -12.34 -2.98 -11.80
CA SER A 395 -13.52 -3.41 -12.58
C SER A 395 -14.85 -2.90 -12.01
N LEU A 396 -14.92 -2.66 -10.70
CA LEU A 396 -16.10 -2.13 -10.02
C LEU A 396 -16.17 -0.60 -10.11
N VAL A 397 -15.05 0.09 -9.90
CA VAL A 397 -14.97 1.53 -9.69
C VAL A 397 -14.49 2.22 -10.96
N ASN A 398 -15.42 2.70 -11.79
CA ASN A 398 -15.10 3.42 -13.02
C ASN A 398 -15.36 4.93 -12.92
N PHE A 399 -16.33 5.34 -12.11
CA PHE A 399 -16.79 6.72 -11.95
C PHE A 399 -17.05 7.08 -10.49
N ALA A 400 -17.15 8.37 -10.19
CA ALA A 400 -17.47 8.88 -8.85
C ALA A 400 -18.77 8.28 -8.27
N ALA A 401 -19.78 8.03 -9.11
CA ALA A 401 -21.03 7.42 -8.67
C ALA A 401 -20.88 5.95 -8.25
N ASP A 402 -19.87 5.22 -8.75
CA ASP A 402 -19.57 3.87 -8.24
C ASP A 402 -18.97 3.95 -6.83
N VAL A 403 -18.15 4.97 -6.55
CA VAL A 403 -17.57 5.21 -5.23
C VAL A 403 -18.64 5.63 -4.23
N ASP A 404 -19.55 6.52 -4.61
CA ASP A 404 -20.67 6.96 -3.76
C ASP A 404 -21.46 5.76 -3.21
N GLU A 405 -21.79 4.80 -4.08
CA GLU A 405 -22.48 3.56 -3.70
C GLU A 405 -21.66 2.69 -2.73
N LEU A 406 -20.34 2.58 -2.94
CA LEU A 406 -19.44 1.83 -2.05
C LEU A 406 -19.22 2.54 -0.71
N ARG A 407 -19.27 3.87 -0.68
CA ARG A 407 -19.25 4.64 0.58
C ARG A 407 -20.56 4.49 1.32
N ALA A 408 -21.69 4.53 0.63
CA ALA A 408 -23.02 4.37 1.21
C ALA A 408 -23.18 2.99 1.89
N CYS A 409 -22.59 1.93 1.33
CA CYS A 409 -22.59 0.61 1.96
C CYS A 409 -21.44 0.38 2.97
N GLY A 410 -20.53 1.35 3.14
CA GLY A 410 -19.43 1.31 4.11
C GLY A 410 -18.20 0.49 3.68
N ALA A 411 -18.14 0.07 2.41
CA ALA A 411 -17.00 -0.64 1.83
C ALA A 411 -15.81 0.29 1.58
N ILE A 412 -16.05 1.56 1.22
CA ILE A 412 -15.00 2.58 1.08
C ILE A 412 -15.17 3.64 2.17
N VAL A 413 -14.07 3.96 2.84
CA VAL A 413 -13.91 5.12 3.72
C VAL A 413 -12.79 5.97 3.15
N SER A 414 -12.89 7.30 3.22
CA SER A 414 -11.79 8.16 2.79
C SER A 414 -11.51 9.28 3.79
N THR A 415 -10.27 9.79 3.73
CA THR A 415 -9.83 10.98 4.45
C THR A 415 -9.42 12.05 3.44
N GLY A 416 -10.11 13.18 3.40
CA GLY A 416 -9.74 14.33 2.54
C GLY A 416 -10.05 14.18 1.04
N MET A 417 -10.39 12.98 0.56
CA MET A 417 -10.61 12.72 -0.87
C MET A 417 -12.09 12.67 -1.26
N ASN A 418 -12.42 13.31 -2.39
CA ASN A 418 -13.72 13.22 -3.02
C ASN A 418 -13.87 11.94 -3.87
N ASP A 419 -15.10 11.65 -4.28
CA ASP A 419 -15.42 10.38 -4.96
C ASP A 419 -14.78 10.26 -6.35
N LYS A 420 -14.53 11.38 -7.04
CA LYS A 420 -13.80 11.39 -8.31
C LYS A 420 -12.33 11.04 -8.09
N GLU A 421 -11.69 11.64 -7.10
CA GLU A 421 -10.28 11.35 -6.77
C GLU A 421 -10.08 9.88 -6.37
N ILE A 422 -11.02 9.31 -5.59
CA ILE A 422 -10.97 7.89 -5.22
C ILE A 422 -11.14 7.00 -6.45
N ALA A 423 -12.08 7.33 -7.35
CA ALA A 423 -12.24 6.58 -8.60
C ALA A 423 -10.96 6.65 -9.45
N ASP A 424 -10.33 7.82 -9.52
CA ASP A 424 -9.07 8.02 -10.23
C ASP A 424 -7.92 7.20 -9.63
N VAL A 425 -7.88 6.97 -8.31
CA VAL A 425 -6.90 6.07 -7.68
C VAL A 425 -7.04 4.65 -8.25
N PHE A 426 -8.22 4.03 -8.17
CA PHE A 426 -8.42 2.67 -8.67
C PHE A 426 -8.19 2.57 -10.19
N ASN A 427 -8.74 3.51 -10.95
CA ASN A 427 -8.54 3.61 -12.40
C ASN A 427 -7.05 3.73 -12.80
N HIS A 428 -6.22 4.38 -11.98
CA HIS A 428 -4.78 4.46 -12.23
C HIS A 428 -4.07 3.17 -11.87
N LEU A 429 -4.43 2.55 -10.75
CA LEU A 429 -3.85 1.29 -10.32
C LEU A 429 -4.14 0.14 -11.30
N GLY A 430 -5.32 0.13 -11.92
CA GLY A 430 -5.74 -0.90 -12.89
C GLY A 430 -5.19 -0.77 -14.32
N ARG A 431 -4.51 0.34 -14.67
CA ARG A 431 -3.94 0.55 -16.02
C ARG A 431 -2.72 -0.31 -16.34
N ASN A 432 -2.22 -1.08 -15.38
CA ASN A 432 -0.96 -1.79 -15.51
C ASN A 432 -1.16 -3.08 -16.35
N PRO A 433 -0.37 -3.31 -17.41
CA PRO A 433 -0.65 -4.33 -18.44
C PRO A 433 -0.31 -5.76 -17.99
N VAL A 434 -0.37 -6.07 -16.71
CA VAL A 434 0.20 -7.30 -16.16
C VAL A 434 -0.82 -8.44 -16.25
N ILE A 435 -0.50 -9.46 -17.05
CA ILE A 435 -1.27 -10.70 -17.15
C ILE A 435 -0.79 -11.65 -16.05
N ILE A 436 -1.64 -11.88 -15.05
CA ILE A 436 -1.30 -12.70 -13.88
C ILE A 436 -2.50 -13.59 -13.48
N PRO A 437 -2.26 -14.83 -12.98
CA PRO A 437 -3.30 -15.66 -12.39
C PRO A 437 -4.10 -14.89 -11.32
N PHE A 438 -5.41 -14.83 -11.50
CA PHE A 438 -6.24 -13.90 -10.74
C PHE A 438 -7.01 -14.66 -9.66
N SER A 439 -6.66 -14.44 -8.38
CA SER A 439 -7.22 -15.21 -7.26
C SER A 439 -8.75 -15.09 -7.13
N HIS A 440 -9.34 -14.01 -7.66
CA HIS A 440 -10.79 -13.80 -7.66
C HIS A 440 -11.48 -14.39 -8.91
N GLN A 441 -10.82 -15.21 -9.75
CA GLN A 441 -11.42 -15.75 -10.99
C GLN A 441 -12.75 -16.45 -10.74
N ASP A 442 -12.84 -17.27 -9.69
CA ASP A 442 -14.07 -18.00 -9.40
C ASP A 442 -15.16 -17.10 -8.80
N LEU A 443 -14.79 -16.07 -8.03
CA LEU A 443 -15.72 -15.03 -7.59
C LEU A 443 -16.36 -14.33 -8.80
N ILE A 444 -15.51 -13.91 -9.75
CA ILE A 444 -15.92 -13.26 -10.99
C ILE A 444 -16.87 -14.14 -11.81
N LYS A 445 -16.55 -15.43 -11.99
CA LYS A 445 -17.43 -16.39 -12.68
C LYS A 445 -18.80 -16.51 -12.00
N GLN A 446 -18.84 -16.48 -10.67
CA GLN A 446 -20.11 -16.54 -9.93
C GLN A 446 -20.95 -15.28 -10.14
N ILE A 447 -20.35 -14.09 -10.07
CA ILE A 447 -21.03 -12.81 -10.33
C ILE A 447 -21.60 -12.80 -11.77
N TYR A 448 -20.80 -13.24 -12.75
CA TYR A 448 -21.26 -13.35 -14.13
C TYR A 448 -22.41 -14.34 -14.29
N LYS A 449 -22.31 -15.53 -13.67
CA LYS A 449 -23.38 -16.53 -13.68
C LYS A 449 -24.68 -16.01 -13.06
N TYR A 450 -24.60 -15.17 -12.04
CA TYR A 450 -25.75 -14.49 -11.47
C TYR A 450 -26.36 -13.49 -12.47
N CYS A 451 -25.55 -12.55 -12.97
CA CYS A 451 -26.01 -11.46 -13.83
C CYS A 451 -26.53 -11.94 -15.21
N SER A 452 -26.05 -13.08 -15.70
CA SER A 452 -26.44 -13.64 -17.00
C SER A 452 -27.82 -14.32 -16.99
N LYS A 453 -28.40 -14.64 -15.82
CA LYS A 453 -29.76 -15.20 -15.76
C LYS A 453 -30.76 -14.20 -16.34
N ARG A 454 -31.77 -14.73 -17.03
CA ARG A 454 -32.77 -13.92 -17.75
C ARG A 454 -33.38 -12.83 -16.85
N ILE A 455 -33.82 -13.18 -15.64
CA ILE A 455 -34.45 -12.23 -14.72
C ILE A 455 -33.55 -11.03 -14.38
N HIS A 456 -32.26 -11.24 -14.17
CA HIS A 456 -31.29 -10.18 -13.84
C HIS A 456 -30.95 -9.32 -15.06
N ARG A 457 -30.86 -9.92 -16.25
CA ARG A 457 -30.69 -9.17 -17.51
C ARG A 457 -31.88 -8.26 -17.81
N TRP A 458 -33.10 -8.78 -17.63
CA TRP A 458 -34.33 -8.00 -17.82
C TRP A 458 -34.43 -6.86 -16.81
N ARG A 459 -34.11 -7.13 -15.54
CA ARG A 459 -34.04 -6.10 -14.50
C ARG A 459 -33.03 -5.01 -14.85
N ALA A 460 -31.82 -5.37 -15.26
CA ALA A 460 -30.79 -4.41 -15.66
C ALA A 460 -31.28 -3.51 -16.81
N ASN A 461 -31.83 -4.10 -17.87
CA ASN A 461 -32.37 -3.33 -19.00
C ASN A 461 -33.51 -2.40 -18.58
N LEU A 462 -34.39 -2.87 -17.70
CA LEU A 462 -35.49 -2.07 -17.18
C LEU A 462 -34.97 -0.87 -16.37
N MET A 463 -34.04 -1.12 -15.44
CA MET A 463 -33.43 -0.06 -14.62
C MET A 463 -32.69 0.96 -15.48
N HIS A 464 -31.86 0.48 -16.39
CA HIS A 464 -31.01 1.31 -17.24
C HIS A 464 -31.83 2.23 -18.17
N ASN A 465 -32.87 1.69 -18.81
CA ASN A 465 -33.60 2.42 -19.85
C ASN A 465 -34.77 3.26 -19.31
N TYR A 466 -35.37 2.86 -18.18
CA TYR A 466 -36.62 3.45 -17.72
C TYR A 466 -36.53 4.17 -16.36
N PHE A 467 -35.67 3.73 -15.46
CA PHE A 467 -35.64 4.29 -14.10
C PHE A 467 -34.60 5.39 -13.88
N HIS A 468 -33.70 5.65 -14.85
CA HIS A 468 -32.86 6.86 -14.88
C HIS A 468 -33.52 8.06 -15.58
N ASN A 469 -34.68 7.86 -16.23
CA ASN A 469 -35.46 8.93 -16.87
C ASN A 469 -36.79 9.12 -16.13
N PRO A 470 -36.99 10.24 -15.40
CA PRO A 470 -38.23 10.52 -14.67
C PRO A 470 -39.49 10.41 -15.54
N TRP A 471 -39.38 10.74 -16.83
CA TRP A 471 -40.49 10.66 -17.77
C TRP A 471 -40.87 9.22 -18.13
N ALA A 472 -39.91 8.30 -18.18
CA ALA A 472 -40.17 6.90 -18.46
C ALA A 472 -40.89 6.21 -17.28
N ILE A 473 -40.61 6.63 -16.04
CA ILE A 473 -41.36 6.19 -14.85
C ILE A 473 -42.82 6.67 -14.94
N ILE A 474 -43.03 7.95 -15.27
CA ILE A 474 -44.38 8.50 -15.47
C ILE A 474 -45.10 7.77 -16.61
N SER A 475 -44.41 7.45 -17.71
CA SER A 475 -45.00 6.70 -18.83
C SER A 475 -45.38 5.27 -18.46
N VAL A 476 -44.57 4.56 -17.66
CA VAL A 476 -44.91 3.21 -17.18
C VAL A 476 -46.08 3.23 -16.21
N ILE A 477 -46.11 4.19 -15.29
CA ILE A 477 -47.23 4.38 -14.35
C ILE A 477 -48.51 4.78 -15.10
N ALA A 478 -48.41 5.70 -16.06
CA ALA A 478 -49.53 6.12 -16.90
C ALA A 478 -50.08 4.94 -17.71
N ALA A 479 -49.22 4.15 -18.37
CA ALA A 479 -49.64 2.97 -19.13
C ALA A 479 -50.38 1.94 -18.25
N ALA A 480 -49.87 1.66 -17.04
CA ALA A 480 -50.49 0.74 -16.09
C ALA A 480 -51.82 1.25 -15.52
N LEU A 481 -52.00 2.58 -15.43
CA LEU A 481 -53.25 3.20 -14.97
C LEU A 481 -54.31 3.32 -16.08
N THR A 482 -53.90 3.33 -17.35
CA THR A 482 -54.81 3.43 -18.51
C THR A 482 -55.34 2.07 -19.01
N GLU A 483 -54.83 0.95 -18.49
CA GLU A 483 -55.30 -0.42 -18.82
C GLU A 483 -56.36 -0.98 -17.85
N ASN A 484 -56.92 -0.17 -16.95
CA ASN A 484 -58.04 -0.54 -16.07
C ASN A 484 -59.38 0.05 -16.52
#